data_AF-A0A968LNR7-F1
#
_entry.id   AF-A0A968LNR7-F1
#
_cell.length_a   1.000
_cell.length_b   1.000
_cell.length_c   1.000
_cell.angle_alpha   90.00
_cell.angle_beta   90.00
_cell.angle_gamma   90.00
#
_symmetry.space_group_name_H-M   'P 1'
#
loop_
_entity.id
_entity.type
_entity.pdbx_description
1 polymer ?
#
loop_
_entity_poly.entity_id
_entity_poly.type
_entity_poly.pdbx_seq_one_letter_code
_entity_poly.pdbx_strand_id
1 'polypeptide(L)'
;MTEPHALLLERLRTALGKKVRTDATETLLYRYDAIAQGPAPVAVILAETTLDVATTLRLCNESVPVVPRAARAACPAERFPWGRAS
;
A
#
# COMPACT_ATOMS: atom_id res chain seq x y z
N MET A 1 11.61 -1.73 -13.39
CA MET A 1 10.57 -2.50 -12.70
C MET A 1 10.73 -3.95 -13.11
N THR A 2 10.79 -4.87 -12.17
CA THR A 2 10.80 -6.31 -12.46
C THR A 2 9.44 -6.71 -13.03
N GLU A 3 9.40 -7.56 -14.07
CA GLU A 3 8.19 -8.10 -14.69
C GLU A 3 7.06 -8.53 -13.73
N PRO A 4 7.31 -9.21 -12.59
CA PRO A 4 6.26 -9.58 -11.65
C PRO A 4 5.50 -8.39 -11.06
N HIS A 5 6.15 -7.24 -10.88
CA HIS A 5 5.49 -6.05 -10.35
C HIS A 5 4.55 -5.41 -11.37
N ALA A 6 4.90 -5.43 -12.66
CA ALA A 6 4.05 -4.88 -13.71
C ALA A 6 2.71 -5.64 -13.81
N LEU A 7 2.76 -6.98 -13.75
CA LEU A 7 1.55 -7.81 -13.76
C LEU A 7 0.66 -7.56 -12.54
N LEU A 8 1.26 -7.41 -11.36
CA LEU A 8 0.52 -7.09 -10.14
C LEU A 8 -0.18 -5.72 -10.24
N LEU A 9 0.51 -4.71 -10.76
CA LEU A 9 -0.07 -3.37 -10.93
C LEU A 9 -1.25 -3.36 -11.90
N GLU A 10 -1.16 -4.11 -13.01
CA GLU A 10 -2.28 -4.24 -13.95
C GLU A 10 -3.49 -4.96 -13.33
N ARG A 11 -3.26 -6.00 -12.54
CA ARG A 11 -4.32 -6.68 -11.78
C ARG A 11 -4.99 -5.73 -10.78
N LEU A 12 -4.19 -4.95 -10.05
CA LEU A 12 -4.71 -3.97 -9.10
C LEU A 12 -5.51 -2.87 -9.81
N ARG A 13 -5.02 -2.35 -10.94
CA ARG A 13 -5.73 -1.35 -11.74
C ARG A 13 -7.04 -1.89 -12.32
N THR A 14 -7.06 -3.15 -12.75
CA THR A 14 -8.28 -3.79 -13.25
C THR A 14 -9.31 -3.96 -12.14
N ALA A 15 -8.88 -4.32 -10.92
CA ALA A 15 -9.77 -4.55 -9.79
C ALA A 15 -10.28 -3.27 -9.12
N LEU A 16 -9.44 -2.24 -9.00
CA LEU A 16 -9.70 -1.04 -8.18
C LEU A 16 -9.73 0.26 -8.99
N GLY A 17 -9.37 0.21 -10.28
CA GLY A 17 -9.43 1.35 -11.19
C GLY A 17 -8.58 2.53 -10.73
N LYS A 18 -9.23 3.70 -10.67
CA LYS A 18 -8.60 4.99 -10.31
C LYS A 18 -8.14 5.10 -8.86
N LYS A 19 -8.43 4.09 -8.02
CA LYS A 19 -7.99 4.02 -6.63
C LYS A 19 -6.52 3.63 -6.50
N VAL A 20 -5.89 3.15 -7.58
CA VAL A 20 -4.47 2.77 -7.61
C VAL A 20 -3.64 3.91 -8.17
N ARG A 21 -2.72 4.43 -7.36
CA ARG A 21 -1.74 5.45 -7.72
C ARG A 21 -0.39 4.79 -7.94
N THR A 22 0.18 5.02 -9.11
CA THR A 22 1.48 4.46 -9.51
C THR A 22 2.43 5.54 -10.02
N ASP A 23 1.93 6.77 -10.18
CA ASP A 23 2.76 7.88 -10.62
C ASP A 23 3.85 8.15 -9.58
N ALA A 24 5.08 8.35 -10.04
CA ALA A 24 6.21 8.56 -9.15
C ALA A 24 6.02 9.80 -8.28
N THR A 25 5.45 10.87 -8.82
CA THR A 25 5.18 12.13 -8.11
C THR A 25 4.08 11.95 -7.07
N GLU A 26 3.01 11.24 -7.42
CA GLU A 26 1.93 10.93 -6.48
C GLU A 26 2.41 10.00 -5.36
N THR A 27 3.10 8.91 -5.69
CA THR A 27 3.57 7.90 -4.71
C THR A 27 4.66 8.43 -3.77
N LEU A 28 5.44 9.42 -4.21
CA LEU A 28 6.40 10.14 -3.37
C LEU A 28 5.74 10.79 -2.14
N LEU A 29 4.50 11.27 -2.26
CA LEU A 29 3.72 11.86 -1.16
C LEU A 29 3.32 10.83 -0.09
N TYR A 30 3.50 9.55 -0.40
CA TYR A 30 3.21 8.42 0.47
C TYR A 30 4.48 7.68 0.94
N ARG A 31 5.68 8.23 0.67
CA ARG A 31 6.87 7.83 1.42
C ARG A 31 6.61 8.09 2.90
N TYR A 32 6.88 7.08 3.73
CA TYR A 32 6.75 7.05 5.20
C TYR A 32 6.71 8.46 5.86
N ASP A 33 5.62 8.73 6.57
CA ASP A 33 5.14 10.05 7.01
C ASP A 33 6.06 10.78 8.03
N ALA A 34 5.83 12.10 8.17
CA ALA A 34 6.47 13.13 9.00
C ALA A 34 7.93 13.51 8.70
N ILE A 35 8.76 12.59 8.19
CA ILE A 35 10.20 12.82 7.99
C ILE A 35 10.70 12.54 6.55
N ALA A 36 9.81 12.11 5.64
CA ALA A 36 10.15 11.83 4.24
C ALA A 36 11.34 10.87 4.07
N GLN A 37 11.54 9.95 5.01
CA GLN A 37 12.63 8.98 4.98
C GLN A 37 12.11 7.60 4.59
N GLY A 38 12.73 6.98 3.58
CA GLY A 38 12.44 5.62 3.12
C GLY A 38 12.21 5.51 1.61
N PRO A 39 12.21 4.28 1.06
CA PRO A 39 11.99 4.04 -0.36
C PRO A 39 10.56 4.45 -0.78
N ALA A 40 10.41 4.90 -2.05
CA ALA A 40 9.08 5.15 -2.62
C ALA A 40 8.27 3.85 -2.68
N PRO A 41 6.99 3.88 -2.29
CA PRO A 41 6.12 2.77 -2.56
C PRO A 41 5.94 2.60 -4.07
N VAL A 42 5.86 1.36 -4.53
CA VAL A 42 5.66 1.03 -5.95
C VAL A 42 4.24 1.38 -6.41
N ALA A 43 3.28 1.32 -5.49
CA ALA A 43 1.92 1.81 -5.68
C ALA A 43 1.28 2.19 -4.35
N VAL A 44 0.25 3.02 -4.42
CA VAL A 44 -0.57 3.45 -3.30
C VAL A 44 -2.02 3.17 -3.64
N ILE A 45 -2.79 2.63 -2.69
CA ILE A 45 -4.19 2.28 -2.88
C ILE A 45 -5.03 3.13 -1.94
N LEU A 46 -5.94 3.90 -2.52
CA LEU A 46 -6.93 4.70 -1.80
C LEU A 46 -8.22 3.88 -1.67
N ALA A 47 -8.22 2.96 -0.70
CA ALA A 47 -9.38 2.13 -0.41
C ALA A 47 -10.51 2.98 0.19
N GLU A 48 -11.72 2.81 -0.32
CA GLU A 48 -12.93 3.47 0.19
C GLU A 48 -13.82 2.48 0.94
N THR A 49 -13.67 1.18 0.64
CA THR A 49 -14.45 0.10 1.22
C THR A 49 -13.56 -0.99 1.81
N THR A 50 -14.12 -1.78 2.72
CA THR A 50 -13.45 -2.98 3.25
C THR A 50 -13.17 -4.02 2.16
N LEU A 51 -14.00 -4.07 1.11
CA LEU A 51 -13.79 -4.93 -0.05
C LEU A 51 -12.55 -4.52 -0.85
N ASP A 52 -12.28 -3.22 -0.99
CA ASP A 52 -11.07 -2.71 -1.65
C ASP A 52 -9.81 -3.18 -0.89
N VAL A 53 -9.84 -3.13 0.45
CA VAL A 53 -8.75 -3.61 1.31
C VAL A 53 -8.55 -5.11 1.18
N ALA A 54 -9.63 -5.90 1.26
CA ALA A 54 -9.56 -7.36 1.12
C ALA A 54 -9.03 -7.78 -0.26
N THR A 55 -9.47 -7.11 -1.32
CA THR A 55 -9.01 -7.36 -2.69
C THR A 55 -7.53 -7.04 -2.85
N THR A 56 -7.09 -5.92 -2.27
CA THR A 56 -5.67 -5.51 -2.25
C THR A 56 -4.81 -6.55 -1.54
N LEU A 57 -5.18 -6.96 -0.33
CA LEU A 57 -4.41 -7.92 0.45
C LEU A 57 -4.33 -9.28 -0.24
N ARG A 58 -5.42 -9.75 -0.87
CA ARG A 58 -5.42 -10.99 -1.64
C ARG A 58 -4.46 -10.95 -2.82
N LEU A 59 -4.43 -9.85 -3.57
CA LEU A 59 -3.53 -9.69 -4.72
C LEU A 59 -2.06 -9.53 -4.29
N CYS A 60 -1.80 -8.97 -3.12
CA CYS A 60 -0.45 -8.72 -2.62
C CYS A 60 0.11 -9.82 -1.69
N ASN A 61 -0.71 -10.79 -1.26
CA ASN A 61 -0.44 -11.76 -0.19
C ASN A 61 0.95 -12.42 -0.22
N GLU A 62 1.48 -12.68 -1.42
CA GLU A 62 2.76 -13.38 -1.60
C GLU A 62 3.77 -12.60 -2.47
N SER A 63 3.35 -11.47 -3.05
CA SER A 63 4.14 -10.77 -4.07
C SER A 63 4.86 -9.55 -3.53
N VAL A 64 4.22 -8.78 -2.64
CA VAL A 64 4.78 -7.52 -2.15
C VAL A 64 4.36 -7.26 -0.70
N PRO A 65 5.24 -6.66 0.13
CA PRO A 65 4.84 -6.22 1.45
C PRO A 65 3.81 -5.09 1.35
N VAL A 66 2.71 -5.20 2.10
CA VAL A 66 1.69 -4.17 2.20
C VAL A 66 1.87 -3.40 3.51
N VAL A 67 1.96 -2.08 3.42
CA VAL A 67 2.05 -1.19 4.58
C VAL A 67 0.71 -0.46 4.73
N PRO A 68 -0.14 -0.80 5.72
CA PRO A 68 -1.38 -0.08 5.95
C PRO A 68 -1.09 1.34 6.46
N ARG A 69 -1.82 2.33 5.93
CA ARG A 69 -1.74 3.75 6.33
C ARG A 69 -3.13 4.28 6.62
N ALA A 70 -3.34 4.78 7.84
CA ALA A 70 -4.50 5.62 8.14
C ALA A 70 -4.17 7.09 7.81
N ALA A 71 -5.19 7.88 7.46
CA ALA A 71 -5.01 9.34 7.39
C ALA A 71 -4.45 9.83 8.73
N ARG A 72 -3.56 10.83 8.66
CA ARG A 72 -2.83 11.43 9.78
C ARG A 72 -3.81 11.98 10.84
N ALA A 73 -4.32 11.10 11.68
CA ALA A 73 -5.08 11.34 12.89
C ALA A 73 -4.70 10.22 13.88
N ALA A 74 -3.40 10.06 14.12
CA ALA A 74 -2.93 9.26 15.24
C ALA A 74 -3.17 10.07 16.52
N CYS A 75 -4.26 9.78 17.22
CA CYS A 75 -4.28 9.89 18.67
C CYS A 75 -3.37 8.78 19.22
N PRO A 76 -2.52 9.02 20.23
CA PRO A 76 -1.37 8.17 20.48
C PRO A 76 -1.75 6.84 21.14
N ALA A 77 -0.97 5.82 20.82
CA ALA A 77 -0.94 4.50 21.45
C ALA A 77 -2.10 3.54 21.10
N GLU A 78 -2.05 2.95 19.89
CA GLU A 78 -2.42 1.54 19.82
C GLU A 78 -1.36 0.74 19.04
N ARG A 79 -0.76 -0.16 19.80
CA ARG A 79 0.39 -1.00 19.51
C ARG A 79 -0.11 -2.18 18.68
N PHE A 80 0.16 -2.19 17.37
CA PHE A 80 0.07 -3.44 16.60
C PHE A 80 1.28 -4.32 16.96
N PRO A 81 1.08 -5.48 17.61
CA PRO A 81 2.17 -6.41 17.82
C PRO A 81 2.36 -7.19 16.52
N TRP A 82 3.28 -6.76 15.66
CA TRP A 82 3.92 -7.73 14.77
C TRP A 82 4.79 -8.63 15.63
N GLY A 83 4.16 -9.65 16.21
CA GLY A 83 4.85 -10.80 16.77
C GLY A 83 5.62 -11.50 15.65
N ARG A 84 6.90 -11.75 15.89
CA ARG A 84 7.71 -12.63 15.04
C ARG A 84 7.07 -14.02 15.08
N ALA A 85 6.76 -14.56 13.91
CA ALA A 85 6.77 -16.00 13.73
C ALA A 85 8.21 -16.39 13.37
N SER A 86 8.98 -16.81 14.38
CA SER A 86 10.13 -17.75 14.38
C SER A 86 10.94 -17.51 15.65
#